data_AF-A0A8H6JDT3-F1
#
_entry.id   AF-A0A8H6JDT3-F1
#
_cell.length_a   1.000
_cell.length_b   1.000
_cell.length_c   1.000
_cell.angle_alpha   90.00
_cell.angle_beta   90.00
_cell.angle_gamma   90.00
#
_symmetry.space_group_name_H-M   'P 1'
#
loop_
_entity.id
_entity.type
_entity.pdbx_description
1 polymer ?
#
loop_
_entity_poly.entity_id
_entity_poly.type
_entity_poly.pdbx_seq_one_letter_code
_entity_poly.pdbx_strand_id
1 'polypeptide(L)'
;MDHPKPVLTCQVPPSIAWNSLVRRSIDAWDPARKAAMPNVEKFLLHWRELDEFLGTEPSMPMFWFFQRREAFLSQRTMAKWDRARLDDYVLLPAMPGFVTRDECFFVSHFWRSHDDPDPGGEYLRLHQRELAPQSWSHIWVDWSCMPQHPRSGSEETYFQRGLAVMPAIIRNCKFAWFYPPWEPRMWILFEVAESFLTSDCWPAVTEDMVPFTDHVGEMLRDGVRPVLTRHGYRTSFGRDEEHLTSWLELVVLLKRVGLDTECVRQLMDQVTWQSNAEEISMITARRMLKFCRWEGTLVLDRDVHTFKPFPRWEDGKYSAYKPRSTEGSDVTSS
;
A
#
# COMPACT_ATOMS: atom_id res chain seq x y z
N MET A 1 -0.64 -37.47 38.63
CA MET A 1 -1.36 -36.30 38.09
C MET A 1 -1.04 -36.28 36.61
N ASP A 2 -1.97 -36.74 35.78
CA ASP A 2 -1.81 -36.78 34.34
C ASP A 2 -1.89 -35.37 33.77
N HIS A 3 -0.82 -34.94 33.10
CA HIS A 3 -0.86 -33.72 32.31
C HIS A 3 -1.82 -33.92 31.13
N PRO A 4 -2.76 -33.00 30.86
CA PRO A 4 -3.60 -33.07 29.68
C PRO A 4 -2.71 -32.98 28.44
N LYS A 5 -2.81 -33.96 27.55
CA LYS A 5 -2.15 -33.88 26.24
C LYS A 5 -2.70 -32.69 25.46
N PRO A 6 -1.87 -31.96 24.69
CA PRO A 6 -2.34 -30.87 23.86
C PRO A 6 -3.35 -31.41 22.85
N VAL A 7 -4.51 -30.76 22.77
CA VAL A 7 -5.46 -30.99 21.69
C VAL A 7 -4.77 -30.60 20.39
N LEU A 8 -4.47 -31.60 19.55
CA LEU A 8 -4.06 -31.40 18.16
C LEU A 8 -5.16 -30.61 17.45
N THR A 9 -4.95 -29.31 17.29
CA THR A 9 -5.75 -28.50 16.37
C THR A 9 -5.57 -29.10 14.98
N CYS A 10 -6.63 -29.69 14.44
CA CYS A 10 -6.65 -30.31 13.12
C CYS A 10 -6.33 -29.23 12.08
N GLN A 11 -5.08 -29.17 11.63
CA GLN A 11 -4.67 -28.22 10.58
C GLN A 11 -5.36 -28.65 9.28
N VAL A 12 -6.17 -27.75 8.72
CA VAL A 12 -6.78 -27.95 7.40
C VAL A 12 -5.64 -28.06 6.38
N PRO A 13 -5.67 -29.06 5.47
CA PRO A 13 -4.67 -29.18 4.41
C PRO A 13 -4.50 -27.86 3.63
N PRO A 14 -3.28 -27.42 3.29
CA PRO A 14 -3.03 -26.13 2.64
C PRO A 14 -3.84 -25.89 1.36
N SER A 15 -4.04 -26.94 0.56
CA SER A 15 -4.84 -26.88 -0.67
C SER A 15 -6.32 -26.61 -0.40
N ILE A 16 -6.86 -27.09 0.72
CA ILE A 16 -8.25 -26.83 1.12
C ILE A 16 -8.40 -25.38 1.60
N ALA A 17 -7.44 -24.88 2.39
CA ALA A 17 -7.44 -23.49 2.84
C ALA A 17 -7.34 -22.49 1.67
N TRP A 18 -6.48 -22.77 0.68
CA TRP A 18 -6.37 -21.97 -0.55
C TRP A 18 -7.69 -21.95 -1.35
N ASN A 19 -8.27 -23.11 -1.63
CA ASN A 19 -9.54 -23.20 -2.36
C ASN A 19 -10.69 -22.49 -1.63
N SER A 20 -10.72 -22.57 -0.30
CA SER A 20 -11.66 -21.83 0.55
C SER A 20 -11.51 -20.32 0.37
N LEU A 21 -10.27 -19.81 0.42
CA LEU A 21 -9.96 -18.40 0.17
C LEU A 21 -10.41 -17.97 -1.24
N VAL A 22 -10.05 -18.71 -2.28
CA VAL A 22 -10.39 -18.37 -3.67
C VAL A 22 -11.90 -18.28 -3.85
N ARG A 23 -12.65 -19.29 -3.41
CA ARG A 23 -14.10 -19.30 -3.52
C ARG A 23 -14.74 -18.11 -2.79
N ARG A 24 -14.35 -17.90 -1.52
CA ARG A 24 -14.85 -16.79 -0.71
C ARG A 24 -14.51 -15.42 -1.31
N SER A 25 -13.36 -15.31 -1.95
CA SER A 25 -12.94 -14.09 -2.64
C SER A 25 -13.85 -13.81 -3.82
N ILE A 26 -14.07 -14.79 -4.69
CA ILE A 26 -14.96 -14.67 -5.86
C ILE A 26 -16.40 -14.36 -5.44
N ASP A 27 -16.87 -14.98 -4.35
CA ASP A 27 -18.22 -14.75 -3.81
C ASP A 27 -18.38 -13.34 -3.19
N ALA A 28 -17.28 -12.70 -2.78
CA ALA A 28 -17.28 -11.34 -2.25
C ALA A 28 -17.29 -10.26 -3.35
N TRP A 29 -17.04 -10.61 -4.61
CA TRP A 29 -17.03 -9.64 -5.71
C TRP A 29 -18.44 -9.27 -6.15
N ASP A 30 -18.67 -7.98 -6.42
CA ASP A 30 -19.93 -7.52 -7.01
C ASP A 30 -20.23 -8.25 -8.34
N PRO A 31 -21.45 -8.80 -8.54
CA PRO A 31 -21.77 -9.57 -9.74
C PRO A 31 -21.62 -8.79 -11.04
N ALA A 32 -21.90 -7.49 -11.07
CA ALA A 32 -21.75 -6.68 -12.26
C ALA A 32 -20.27 -6.46 -12.61
N ARG A 33 -19.43 -6.21 -11.60
CA ARG A 33 -17.96 -6.13 -11.76
C ARG A 33 -17.36 -7.45 -12.23
N LYS A 34 -17.84 -8.57 -11.67
CA LYS A 34 -17.47 -9.92 -12.08
C LYS A 34 -17.82 -10.18 -13.55
N ALA A 35 -19.03 -9.82 -13.98
CA ALA A 35 -19.47 -9.98 -15.35
C ALA A 35 -18.67 -9.13 -16.35
N ALA A 36 -18.21 -7.95 -15.94
CA ALA A 36 -17.38 -7.08 -16.76
C ALA A 36 -15.96 -7.63 -17.00
N MET A 37 -15.46 -8.53 -16.13
CA MET A 37 -14.08 -9.02 -16.19
C MET A 37 -13.96 -10.56 -15.98
N PRO A 38 -14.53 -11.37 -16.88
CA PRO A 38 -14.60 -12.83 -16.70
C PRO A 38 -13.22 -13.52 -16.67
N ASN A 39 -12.17 -12.87 -17.18
CA ASN A 39 -10.82 -13.43 -17.18
C ASN A 39 -10.14 -13.35 -15.81
N VAL A 40 -10.55 -12.43 -14.94
CA VAL A 40 -9.96 -12.25 -13.60
C VAL A 40 -10.33 -13.42 -12.69
N GLU A 41 -11.57 -13.89 -12.75
CA GLU A 41 -12.00 -15.10 -12.04
C GLU A 41 -11.23 -16.34 -12.52
N LYS A 42 -11.15 -16.54 -13.84
CA LYS A 42 -10.42 -17.67 -14.44
C LYS A 42 -8.94 -17.66 -14.04
N PHE A 43 -8.33 -16.48 -13.96
CA PHE A 43 -6.97 -16.33 -13.49
C PHE A 43 -6.84 -16.82 -12.04
N LEU A 44 -7.72 -16.38 -11.14
CA LEU A 44 -7.62 -16.76 -9.74
C LEU A 44 -7.86 -18.27 -9.53
N LEU A 45 -8.79 -18.86 -10.30
CA LEU A 45 -9.07 -20.30 -10.31
C LEU A 45 -7.96 -21.16 -10.94
N HIS A 46 -7.00 -20.56 -11.65
CA HIS A 46 -5.92 -21.29 -12.30
C HIS A 46 -4.92 -21.89 -11.29
N TRP A 47 -4.71 -21.20 -10.17
CA TRP A 47 -3.70 -21.54 -9.17
C TRP A 47 -4.22 -22.62 -8.21
N ARG A 48 -3.40 -23.64 -7.95
CA ARG A 48 -3.78 -24.75 -7.07
C ARG A 48 -3.32 -24.56 -5.64
N GLU A 49 -2.27 -23.78 -5.46
CA GLU A 49 -1.64 -23.55 -4.17
C GLU A 49 -1.28 -22.07 -3.97
N LEU A 50 -1.21 -21.66 -2.70
CA LEU A 50 -0.86 -20.30 -2.31
C LEU A 50 0.53 -19.90 -2.82
N ASP A 51 1.52 -20.80 -2.76
CA ASP A 51 2.90 -20.48 -3.15
C ASP A 51 3.03 -20.18 -4.65
N GLU A 52 2.32 -20.93 -5.50
CA GLU A 52 2.25 -20.67 -6.93
C GLU A 52 1.65 -19.28 -7.21
N PHE A 53 0.56 -18.94 -6.52
CA PHE A 53 -0.10 -17.65 -6.65
C PHE A 53 0.77 -16.48 -6.16
N LEU A 54 1.42 -16.60 -5.00
CA LEU A 54 2.28 -15.55 -4.45
C LEU A 54 3.54 -15.35 -5.31
N GLY A 55 4.05 -16.42 -5.93
CA GLY A 55 5.21 -16.40 -6.82
C GLY A 55 4.92 -15.88 -8.25
N THR A 56 3.73 -15.33 -8.51
CA THR A 56 3.35 -14.87 -9.85
C THR A 56 4.17 -13.69 -10.35
N GLU A 57 4.49 -13.71 -11.65
CA GLU A 57 5.29 -12.68 -12.31
C GLU A 57 4.62 -11.29 -12.31
N PRO A 58 5.41 -10.20 -12.38
CA PRO A 58 4.87 -8.83 -12.42
C PRO A 58 3.92 -8.53 -13.59
N SER A 59 4.03 -9.26 -14.70
CA SER A 59 3.17 -9.13 -15.88
C SER A 59 1.73 -9.63 -15.65
N MET A 60 1.52 -10.41 -14.59
CA MET A 60 0.24 -11.00 -14.25
C MET A 60 -0.62 -10.03 -13.42
N PRO A 61 -1.97 -10.17 -13.46
CA PRO A 61 -2.85 -9.41 -12.59
C PRO A 61 -2.44 -9.51 -11.11
N MET A 62 -2.50 -8.38 -10.41
CA MET A 62 -2.24 -8.31 -8.97
C MET A 62 -3.55 -8.47 -8.20
N PHE A 63 -3.47 -9.08 -7.02
CA PHE A 63 -4.58 -9.26 -6.09
C PHE A 63 -4.10 -8.89 -4.69
N TRP A 64 -4.92 -8.16 -3.95
CA TRP A 64 -4.62 -7.79 -2.58
C TRP A 64 -5.34 -8.70 -1.61
N PHE A 65 -4.63 -9.19 -0.59
CA PHE A 65 -5.29 -9.72 0.60
C PHE A 65 -5.93 -8.57 1.34
N PHE A 66 -7.23 -8.65 1.58
CA PHE A 66 -7.93 -7.78 2.51
C PHE A 66 -8.45 -8.62 3.65
N GLN A 67 -8.34 -8.12 4.88
CA GLN A 67 -9.02 -8.73 6.01
C GLN A 67 -10.52 -8.52 5.90
N ARG A 68 -11.27 -9.56 6.26
CA ARG A 68 -12.72 -9.47 6.45
C ARG A 68 -13.03 -8.65 7.68
N ARG A 69 -14.15 -7.93 7.65
CA ARG A 69 -14.63 -7.13 8.77
C ARG A 69 -14.65 -7.88 10.09
N GLU A 70 -15.20 -9.09 10.10
CA GLU A 70 -15.35 -9.89 11.32
C GLU A 70 -13.98 -10.31 11.89
N ALA A 71 -13.02 -10.63 11.02
CA ALA A 71 -11.67 -10.97 11.43
C ALA A 71 -10.96 -9.76 12.06
N PHE A 72 -11.07 -8.58 11.43
CA PHE A 72 -10.46 -7.36 11.95
C PHE A 72 -11.09 -6.88 13.27
N LEU A 73 -12.41 -7.01 13.43
CA LEU A 73 -13.10 -6.58 14.65
C LEU A 73 -12.93 -7.56 15.83
N SER A 74 -12.56 -8.82 15.56
CA SER A 74 -12.41 -9.85 16.61
C SER A 74 -10.97 -10.03 17.11
N GLN A 75 -9.97 -9.56 16.37
CA GLN A 75 -8.57 -9.63 16.82
C GLN A 75 -8.32 -8.77 18.06
N ARG A 76 -7.46 -9.27 18.96
CA ARG A 76 -7.06 -8.59 20.21
C ARG A 76 -5.84 -7.70 20.05
N THR A 77 -4.95 -8.10 19.15
CA THR A 77 -3.72 -7.39 18.74
C THR A 77 -3.67 -7.39 17.22
N MET A 78 -2.88 -6.48 16.63
CA MET A 78 -2.75 -6.42 15.19
C MET A 78 -1.97 -7.65 14.71
N ALA A 79 -2.69 -8.64 14.19
CA ALA A 79 -2.05 -9.88 13.80
C ALA A 79 -1.16 -9.68 12.58
N LYS A 80 0.08 -10.14 12.68
CA LYS A 80 0.97 -10.31 11.53
C LYS A 80 0.29 -11.21 10.48
N TRP A 81 0.48 -10.90 9.20
CA TRP A 81 0.03 -11.76 8.12
C TRP A 81 0.53 -13.21 8.33
N ASP A 82 -0.38 -14.17 8.18
CA ASP A 82 -0.10 -15.58 8.42
C ASP A 82 -0.81 -16.46 7.39
N ARG A 83 -0.02 -17.26 6.67
CA ARG A 83 -0.50 -18.21 5.68
C ARG A 83 -1.36 -19.33 6.25
N ALA A 84 -1.30 -19.59 7.56
CA ALA A 84 -2.18 -20.54 8.23
C ALA A 84 -3.58 -19.95 8.51
N ARG A 85 -3.77 -18.64 8.31
CA ARG A 85 -5.00 -17.91 8.66
C ARG A 85 -5.75 -17.36 7.45
N LEU A 86 -5.75 -18.08 6.32
CA LEU A 86 -6.41 -17.63 5.08
C LEU A 86 -7.92 -17.38 5.23
N ASP A 87 -8.56 -17.93 6.27
CA ASP A 87 -9.96 -17.65 6.59
C ASP A 87 -10.23 -16.22 7.06
N ASP A 88 -9.20 -15.46 7.43
CA ASP A 88 -9.36 -14.06 7.81
C ASP A 88 -9.43 -13.13 6.60
N TYR A 89 -9.17 -13.64 5.39
CA TYR A 89 -8.95 -12.82 4.20
C TYR A 89 -9.92 -13.11 3.05
N VAL A 90 -9.99 -12.13 2.16
CA VAL A 90 -10.42 -12.25 0.77
C VAL A 90 -9.34 -11.66 -0.15
N LEU A 91 -9.35 -12.09 -1.40
CA LEU A 91 -8.53 -11.53 -2.48
C LEU A 91 -9.38 -10.60 -3.33
N LEU A 92 -8.99 -9.33 -3.38
CA LEU A 92 -9.61 -8.37 -4.28
C LEU A 92 -8.66 -8.08 -5.45
N PRO A 93 -9.13 -8.14 -6.71
CA PRO A 93 -8.34 -7.74 -7.86
C PRO A 93 -7.85 -6.30 -7.69
N ALA A 94 -6.56 -6.09 -7.94
CA ALA A 94 -5.93 -4.79 -7.84
C ALA A 94 -6.21 -4.01 -9.14
N MET A 95 -7.48 -3.69 -9.38
CA MET A 95 -7.98 -3.12 -10.62
C MET A 95 -9.12 -2.13 -10.34
N PRO A 96 -9.36 -1.15 -11.25
CA PRO A 96 -10.47 -0.21 -11.10
C PRO A 96 -11.81 -0.90 -10.88
N GLY A 97 -12.54 -0.42 -9.88
CA GLY A 97 -13.88 -0.89 -9.53
C GLY A 97 -13.91 -2.01 -8.48
N PHE A 98 -12.90 -2.88 -8.36
CA PHE A 98 -12.96 -3.97 -7.37
C PHE A 98 -12.71 -3.52 -5.93
N VAL A 99 -11.88 -2.50 -5.77
CA VAL A 99 -11.65 -1.82 -4.49
C VAL A 99 -12.24 -0.43 -4.57
N THR A 100 -13.17 -0.15 -3.66
CA THR A 100 -13.88 1.14 -3.61
C THR A 100 -13.84 1.70 -2.20
N ARG A 101 -13.93 3.02 -2.08
CA ARG A 101 -13.92 3.73 -0.78
C ARG A 101 -15.15 3.45 0.07
N ASP A 102 -16.24 2.99 -0.53
CA ASP A 102 -17.47 2.68 0.18
C ASP A 102 -17.41 1.31 0.87
N GLU A 103 -16.54 0.41 0.38
CA GLU A 103 -16.46 -0.98 0.84
C GLU A 103 -15.16 -1.29 1.57
N CYS A 104 -14.09 -0.56 1.25
CA CYS A 104 -12.72 -0.88 1.65
C CYS A 104 -12.06 0.24 2.43
N PHE A 105 -11.44 -0.10 3.56
CA PHE A 105 -10.55 0.79 4.31
C PHE A 105 -9.07 0.45 4.07
N PHE A 106 -8.23 1.48 4.03
CA PHE A 106 -6.78 1.39 4.16
C PHE A 106 -6.42 2.02 5.51
N VAL A 107 -5.72 1.27 6.35
CA VAL A 107 -5.26 1.73 7.66
C VAL A 107 -3.79 2.11 7.57
N SER A 108 -3.53 3.41 7.61
CA SER A 108 -2.19 3.94 7.83
C SER A 108 -1.87 3.88 9.32
N HIS A 109 -0.75 3.28 9.68
CA HIS A 109 -0.39 3.13 11.08
C HIS A 109 1.12 3.24 11.31
N PHE A 110 1.48 3.59 12.54
CA PHE A 110 2.87 3.82 12.91
C PHE A 110 3.52 2.54 13.41
N TRP A 111 4.65 2.17 12.79
CA TRP A 111 5.47 1.06 13.26
C TRP A 111 6.32 1.51 14.47
N ARG A 112 5.85 1.19 15.68
CA ARG A 112 6.58 1.47 16.94
C ARG A 112 7.82 0.58 17.10
N SER A 113 7.79 -0.63 16.55
CA SER A 113 8.91 -1.56 16.54
C SER A 113 9.04 -2.25 15.18
N HIS A 114 10.18 -2.90 14.93
CA HIS A 114 10.40 -3.67 13.72
C HIS A 114 9.54 -4.95 13.65
N ASP A 115 9.24 -5.54 14.80
CA ASP A 115 8.65 -6.89 14.86
C ASP A 115 7.14 -6.91 15.09
N ASP A 116 6.58 -5.82 15.59
CA ASP A 116 5.14 -5.61 15.74
C ASP A 116 4.85 -4.10 15.87
N PRO A 117 4.01 -3.53 14.99
CA PRO A 117 3.69 -2.12 15.01
C PRO A 117 2.84 -1.69 16.22
N ASP A 118 2.01 -2.58 16.77
CA ASP A 118 1.11 -2.30 17.89
C ASP A 118 1.01 -3.52 18.84
N PRO A 119 2.08 -3.85 19.57
CA PRO A 119 2.11 -5.04 20.43
C PRO A 119 1.02 -5.06 21.50
N GLY A 120 0.60 -3.87 21.95
CA GLY A 120 -0.44 -3.70 22.96
C GLY A 120 -1.87 -3.68 22.39
N GLY A 121 -2.04 -3.65 21.07
CA GLY A 121 -3.32 -3.49 20.40
C GLY A 121 -4.02 -2.15 20.72
N GLU A 122 -3.27 -1.13 21.13
CA GLU A 122 -3.82 0.17 21.54
C GLU A 122 -4.51 0.86 20.35
N TYR A 123 -3.79 1.00 19.24
CA TYR A 123 -4.31 1.61 18.02
C TYR A 123 -5.32 0.74 17.33
N LEU A 124 -5.14 -0.59 17.36
CA LEU A 124 -6.15 -1.52 16.88
C LEU A 124 -7.50 -1.26 17.55
N ARG A 125 -7.55 -1.10 18.88
CA ARG A 125 -8.80 -0.83 19.60
C ARG A 125 -9.39 0.52 19.24
N LEU A 126 -8.57 1.54 18.96
CA LEU A 126 -9.04 2.83 18.47
C LEU A 126 -9.71 2.68 17.10
N HIS A 127 -9.06 1.99 16.16
CA HIS A 127 -9.63 1.68 14.84
C HIS A 127 -10.90 0.85 14.94
N GLN A 128 -10.92 -0.21 15.76
CA GLN A 128 -12.10 -1.03 15.95
C GLN A 128 -13.28 -0.20 16.48
N ARG A 129 -13.05 0.68 17.46
CA ARG A 129 -14.10 1.55 18.02
C ARG A 129 -14.65 2.53 16.98
N GLU A 130 -13.77 3.13 16.18
CA GLU A 130 -14.14 4.11 15.15
C GLU A 130 -14.83 3.47 13.93
N LEU A 131 -14.36 2.29 13.52
CA LEU A 131 -14.81 1.63 12.29
C LEU A 131 -15.98 0.66 12.53
N ALA A 132 -16.14 0.10 13.72
CA ALA A 132 -17.26 -0.80 14.05
C ALA A 132 -18.66 -0.24 13.72
N PRO A 133 -18.99 1.04 13.97
CA PRO A 133 -20.31 1.57 13.63
C PRO A 133 -20.49 1.92 12.14
N GLN A 134 -19.42 1.96 11.34
CA GLN A 134 -19.48 2.35 9.93
C GLN A 134 -19.84 1.17 9.02
N SER A 135 -20.41 1.42 7.85
CA SER A 135 -20.61 0.40 6.81
C SER A 135 -19.32 0.22 5.99
N TRP A 136 -18.83 -1.01 5.89
CA TRP A 136 -17.67 -1.45 5.10
C TRP A 136 -17.57 -2.98 5.17
N SER A 137 -16.84 -3.57 4.22
CA SER A 137 -16.72 -5.03 4.08
C SER A 137 -15.29 -5.51 4.33
N HIS A 138 -14.32 -4.73 3.89
CA HIS A 138 -12.92 -5.15 3.80
C HIS A 138 -11.99 -4.07 4.36
N ILE A 139 -10.89 -4.50 4.95
CA ILE A 139 -9.89 -3.59 5.49
C ILE A 139 -8.50 -4.10 5.16
N TRP A 140 -7.64 -3.16 4.81
CA TRP A 140 -6.26 -3.41 4.47
C TRP A 140 -5.34 -2.70 5.44
N VAL A 141 -4.42 -3.47 6.01
CA VAL A 141 -3.35 -3.00 6.88
C VAL A 141 -2.09 -3.70 6.39
N ASP A 142 -1.04 -2.98 6.02
CA ASP A 142 0.21 -3.55 5.50
C ASP A 142 0.74 -4.69 6.37
N TRP A 143 0.78 -4.50 7.69
CA TRP A 143 1.22 -5.51 8.66
C TRP A 143 0.43 -6.84 8.59
N SER A 144 -0.89 -6.76 8.43
CA SER A 144 -1.77 -7.93 8.46
C SER A 144 -2.09 -8.47 7.06
N CYS A 145 -1.92 -7.67 6.01
CA CYS A 145 -2.35 -7.97 4.65
C CYS A 145 -1.19 -8.22 3.66
N MET A 146 0.05 -8.00 4.08
CA MET A 146 1.23 -8.37 3.31
C MET A 146 2.15 -9.29 4.12
N PRO A 147 2.83 -10.26 3.50
CA PRO A 147 3.82 -11.07 4.18
C PRO A 147 4.90 -10.21 4.84
N GLN A 148 5.22 -10.51 6.11
CA GLN A 148 6.22 -9.79 6.90
C GLN A 148 7.40 -10.72 7.22
N HIS A 149 8.61 -10.15 7.37
CA HIS A 149 9.83 -10.94 7.57
C HIS A 149 9.76 -11.90 8.78
N PRO A 150 10.25 -13.16 8.71
CA PRO A 150 10.89 -13.78 7.56
C PRO A 150 9.86 -14.20 6.49
N ARG A 151 10.22 -14.01 5.23
CA ARG A 151 9.39 -14.36 4.07
C ARG A 151 10.00 -15.53 3.30
N SER A 152 9.16 -16.40 2.76
CA SER A 152 9.55 -17.35 1.72
C SER A 152 9.90 -16.61 0.41
N GLY A 153 10.45 -17.32 -0.58
CA GLY A 153 10.72 -16.72 -1.89
C GLY A 153 9.46 -16.23 -2.63
N SER A 154 8.36 -16.98 -2.54
CA SER A 154 7.06 -16.59 -3.12
C SER A 154 6.43 -15.41 -2.37
N GLU A 155 6.51 -15.40 -1.04
CA GLU A 155 6.05 -14.29 -0.20
C GLU A 155 6.85 -13.01 -0.44
N GLU A 156 8.16 -13.11 -0.65
CA GLU A 156 9.01 -11.99 -1.04
C GLU A 156 8.58 -11.42 -2.39
N THR A 157 8.36 -12.27 -3.41
CA THR A 157 7.84 -11.84 -4.73
C THR A 157 6.52 -11.10 -4.60
N TYR A 158 5.57 -11.64 -3.83
CA TYR A 158 4.29 -10.98 -3.58
C TYR A 158 4.45 -9.65 -2.83
N PHE A 159 5.29 -9.62 -1.80
CA PHE A 159 5.56 -8.41 -1.01
C PHE A 159 6.12 -7.29 -1.90
N GLN A 160 7.07 -7.60 -2.79
CA GLN A 160 7.61 -6.61 -3.73
C GLN A 160 6.56 -6.05 -4.69
N ARG A 161 5.71 -6.94 -5.24
CA ARG A 161 4.60 -6.51 -6.11
C ARG A 161 3.60 -5.66 -5.36
N GLY A 162 3.27 -6.03 -4.12
CA GLY A 162 2.39 -5.26 -3.23
C GLY A 162 2.90 -3.86 -2.96
N LEU A 163 4.18 -3.71 -2.60
CA LEU A 163 4.79 -2.40 -2.38
C LEU A 163 4.76 -1.53 -3.63
N ALA A 164 5.04 -2.10 -4.81
CA ALA A 164 5.03 -1.36 -6.07
C ALA A 164 3.65 -0.78 -6.43
N VAL A 165 2.56 -1.40 -5.93
CA VAL A 165 1.18 -0.96 -6.18
C VAL A 165 0.51 -0.31 -4.97
N MET A 166 1.27 -0.04 -3.90
CA MET A 166 0.80 0.68 -2.72
C MET A 166 0.08 2.00 -3.03
N PRO A 167 0.56 2.84 -3.98
CA PRO A 167 -0.15 4.08 -4.33
C PRO A 167 -1.62 3.83 -4.71
N ALA A 168 -1.90 2.77 -5.48
CA ALA A 168 -3.26 2.45 -5.91
C ALA A 168 -4.16 1.99 -4.77
N ILE A 169 -3.67 1.21 -3.79
CA ILE A 169 -4.52 0.78 -2.68
C ILE A 169 -4.89 1.96 -1.77
N ILE A 170 -3.94 2.85 -1.49
CA ILE A 170 -4.19 4.09 -0.73
C ILE A 170 -5.25 4.94 -1.47
N ARG A 171 -5.12 5.08 -2.79
CA ARG A 171 -6.04 5.86 -3.62
C ARG A 171 -7.46 5.31 -3.61
N ASN A 172 -7.62 4.00 -3.61
CA ASN A 172 -8.90 3.32 -3.87
C ASN A 172 -9.68 2.98 -2.61
N CYS A 173 -9.03 2.97 -1.44
CA CYS A 173 -9.66 2.76 -0.16
C CYS A 173 -10.04 4.07 0.54
N LYS A 174 -10.94 3.98 1.51
CA LYS A 174 -11.15 5.03 2.50
C LYS A 174 -9.99 5.00 3.50
N PHE A 175 -9.48 6.17 3.84
CA PHE A 175 -8.28 6.28 4.67
C PHE A 175 -8.63 6.35 6.15
N ALA A 176 -8.03 5.48 6.96
CA ALA A 176 -8.15 5.47 8.42
C ALA A 176 -6.77 5.57 9.05
N TRP A 177 -6.66 6.34 10.13
CA TRP A 177 -5.41 6.56 10.85
C TRP A 177 -5.67 6.76 12.34
N PHE A 178 -4.66 6.46 13.14
CA PHE A 178 -4.47 6.97 14.50
C PHE A 178 -2.97 7.03 14.74
N TYR A 179 -2.40 8.22 14.81
CA TYR A 179 -0.96 8.39 14.94
C TYR A 179 -0.55 8.68 16.40
N PRO A 180 0.64 8.21 16.82
CA PRO A 180 1.31 8.70 18.03
C PRO A 180 1.64 10.20 17.91
N PRO A 181 2.21 10.81 18.97
CA PRO A 181 2.93 12.07 18.83
C PRO A 181 3.84 12.05 17.58
N TRP A 182 3.83 13.17 16.87
CA TRP A 182 4.42 13.26 15.54
C TRP A 182 5.89 12.83 15.50
N GLU A 183 6.24 12.02 14.50
CA GLU A 183 7.61 11.86 14.03
C GLU A 183 7.65 11.91 12.49
N PRO A 184 8.78 12.32 11.91
CA PRO A 184 8.87 12.57 10.48
C PRO A 184 9.10 11.26 9.69
N ARG A 185 8.08 10.41 9.62
CA ARG A 185 8.08 9.16 8.85
C ARG A 185 7.62 9.40 7.43
N MET A 186 8.49 9.11 6.47
CA MET A 186 8.23 9.44 5.06
C MET A 186 7.13 8.58 4.44
N TRP A 187 7.00 7.31 4.84
CA TRP A 187 5.89 6.45 4.40
C TRP A 187 4.52 7.01 4.81
N ILE A 188 4.38 7.46 6.07
CA ILE A 188 3.15 8.08 6.56
C ILE A 188 2.85 9.37 5.79
N LEU A 189 3.86 10.22 5.56
CA LEU A 189 3.68 11.44 4.77
C LEU A 189 3.24 11.13 3.35
N PHE A 190 3.83 10.11 2.71
CA PHE A 190 3.43 9.67 1.37
C PHE A 190 1.99 9.16 1.36
N GLU A 191 1.60 8.31 2.31
CA GLU A 191 0.24 7.81 2.43
C GLU A 191 -0.79 8.93 2.61
N VAL A 192 -0.48 9.91 3.47
CA VAL A 192 -1.32 11.10 3.67
C VAL A 192 -1.38 11.93 2.40
N ALA A 193 -0.25 12.22 1.76
CA ALA A 193 -0.21 13.01 0.52
C ALA A 193 -0.98 12.33 -0.61
N GLU A 194 -0.79 11.03 -0.79
CA GLU A 194 -1.47 10.24 -1.81
C GLU A 194 -2.98 10.22 -1.57
N SER A 195 -3.42 9.95 -0.34
CA SER A 195 -4.82 10.00 0.04
C SER A 195 -5.41 11.40 -0.15
N PHE A 196 -4.75 12.44 0.37
CA PHE A 196 -5.25 13.81 0.38
C PHE A 196 -5.30 14.41 -1.03
N LEU A 197 -4.24 14.26 -1.83
CA LEU A 197 -4.12 14.87 -3.15
C LEU A 197 -4.80 14.05 -4.25
N THR A 198 -5.35 12.88 -3.97
CA THR A 198 -6.12 12.10 -4.96
C THR A 198 -7.60 11.92 -4.59
N SER A 199 -8.09 12.80 -3.72
CA SER A 199 -9.44 12.81 -3.18
C SER A 199 -10.05 14.20 -3.22
N ASP A 200 -11.35 14.29 -3.53
CA ASP A 200 -12.12 15.53 -3.38
C ASP A 200 -12.85 15.61 -2.03
N CYS A 201 -13.01 14.46 -1.36
CA CYS A 201 -13.68 14.37 -0.06
C CYS A 201 -12.68 13.91 0.99
N TRP A 202 -12.30 14.81 1.90
CA TRP A 202 -11.48 14.48 3.07
C TRP A 202 -12.33 14.60 4.34
N PRO A 203 -12.16 13.69 5.32
CA PRO A 203 -12.77 13.83 6.64
C PRO A 203 -12.33 15.11 7.37
N ALA A 204 -12.76 15.32 8.62
CA ALA A 204 -12.17 16.38 9.43
C ALA A 204 -10.73 15.99 9.81
N VAL A 205 -9.77 16.92 9.65
CA VAL A 205 -8.38 16.75 10.09
C VAL A 205 -8.36 16.69 11.61
N THR A 206 -7.89 15.58 12.17
CA THR A 206 -7.68 15.40 13.61
C THR A 206 -6.31 15.95 14.00
N GLU A 207 -6.11 16.26 15.29
CA GLU A 207 -4.87 16.89 15.78
C GLU A 207 -3.59 16.10 15.42
N ASP A 208 -3.67 14.77 15.42
CA ASP A 208 -2.55 13.88 15.07
C ASP A 208 -2.22 13.87 13.56
N MET A 209 -3.15 14.31 12.71
CA MET A 209 -2.96 14.44 11.26
C MET A 209 -2.40 15.81 10.85
N VAL A 210 -2.66 16.86 11.64
CA VAL A 210 -2.34 18.26 11.30
C VAL A 210 -0.92 18.43 10.78
N PRO A 211 0.14 17.92 11.43
CA PRO A 211 1.51 18.13 10.94
C PRO A 211 1.72 17.56 9.53
N PHE A 212 1.17 16.38 9.22
CA PHE A 212 1.33 15.77 7.90
C PHE A 212 0.57 16.56 6.83
N THR A 213 -0.67 16.98 7.11
CA THR A 213 -1.44 17.80 6.17
C THR A 213 -0.84 19.18 5.94
N ASP A 214 -0.30 19.80 6.99
CA ASP A 214 0.37 21.10 6.89
C ASP A 214 1.63 20.98 6.03
N HIS A 215 2.42 19.93 6.24
CA HIS A 215 3.61 19.67 5.43
C HIS A 215 3.26 19.35 3.97
N VAL A 216 2.17 18.62 3.69
CA VAL A 216 1.66 18.46 2.31
C VAL A 216 1.27 19.80 1.71
N GLY A 217 0.63 20.68 2.48
CA GLY A 217 0.34 22.05 2.09
C GLY A 217 1.60 22.87 1.79
N GLU A 218 2.66 22.72 2.59
CA GLU A 218 3.97 23.31 2.33
C GLU A 218 4.59 22.75 1.04
N MET A 219 4.47 21.45 0.74
CA MET A 219 5.02 20.86 -0.48
C MET A 219 4.40 21.45 -1.75
N LEU A 220 3.10 21.78 -1.71
CA LEU A 220 2.42 22.46 -2.81
C LEU A 220 2.98 23.86 -3.06
N ARG A 221 3.51 24.54 -2.04
CA ARG A 221 4.09 25.90 -2.13
C ARG A 221 5.59 25.88 -2.44
N ASP A 222 6.35 25.14 -1.64
CA ASP A 222 7.81 25.20 -1.58
C ASP A 222 8.48 24.07 -2.37
N GLY A 223 7.74 23.04 -2.73
CA GLY A 223 8.26 21.79 -3.31
C GLY A 223 8.59 20.73 -2.25
N VAL A 224 8.74 19.49 -2.69
CA VAL A 224 8.85 18.31 -1.81
C VAL A 224 10.18 18.27 -1.04
N ARG A 225 11.33 18.27 -1.73
CA ARG A 225 12.64 18.08 -1.08
C ARG A 225 12.97 19.11 0.00
N PRO A 226 12.69 20.42 -0.19
CA PRO A 226 12.90 21.41 0.87
C PRO A 226 12.10 21.10 2.13
N VAL A 227 10.84 20.67 1.98
CA VAL A 227 9.95 20.30 3.11
C VAL A 227 10.43 19.02 3.79
N LEU A 228 10.81 18.00 3.01
CA LEU A 228 11.38 16.76 3.56
C LEU A 228 12.61 17.04 4.41
N THR A 229 13.53 17.87 3.90
CA THR A 229 14.78 18.24 4.59
C THR A 229 14.50 19.06 5.85
N ARG A 230 13.63 20.08 5.74
CA ARG A 230 13.28 21.01 6.83
C ARG A 230 12.70 20.28 8.04
N HIS A 231 11.82 19.31 7.79
CA HIS A 231 11.13 18.57 8.84
C HIS A 231 11.78 17.23 9.18
N GLY A 232 12.91 16.89 8.56
CA GLY A 232 13.70 15.70 8.87
C GLY A 232 13.01 14.38 8.54
N TYR A 233 12.22 14.34 7.46
CA TYR A 233 11.54 13.13 6.99
C TYR A 233 12.53 12.05 6.57
N ARG A 234 12.29 10.83 7.04
CA ARG A 234 13.18 9.69 6.83
C ARG A 234 12.43 8.37 6.64
N THR A 235 13.12 7.43 6.01
CA THR A 235 12.74 6.01 5.91
C THR A 235 13.77 5.15 6.63
N SER A 236 13.42 3.90 6.93
CA SER A 236 14.39 2.92 7.44
C SER A 236 15.41 2.51 6.37
N PHE A 237 15.03 2.58 5.09
CA PHE A 237 15.85 2.20 3.94
C PHE A 237 15.97 3.37 2.97
N GLY A 238 17.20 3.78 2.63
CA GLY A 238 17.43 4.92 1.72
C GLY A 238 16.82 4.72 0.32
N ARG A 239 16.62 3.47 -0.10
CA ARG A 239 15.92 3.15 -1.34
C ARG A 239 14.44 3.58 -1.34
N ASP A 240 13.76 3.41 -0.21
CA ASP A 240 12.39 3.87 -0.03
C ASP A 240 12.34 5.39 -0.13
N GLU A 241 13.35 6.09 0.40
CA GLU A 241 13.43 7.56 0.33
C GLU A 241 13.42 8.06 -1.11
N GLU A 242 14.24 7.46 -1.98
CA GLU A 242 14.27 7.79 -3.41
C GLU A 242 12.93 7.52 -4.08
N HIS A 243 12.36 6.34 -3.83
CA HIS A 243 11.11 5.90 -4.44
C HIS A 243 9.93 6.80 -4.01
N LEU A 244 9.79 7.06 -2.72
CA LEU A 244 8.75 7.90 -2.15
C LEU A 244 8.91 9.35 -2.57
N THR A 245 10.15 9.85 -2.72
CA THR A 245 10.38 11.21 -3.23
C THR A 245 9.83 11.36 -4.64
N SER A 246 10.07 10.38 -5.53
CA SER A 246 9.51 10.40 -6.89
C SER A 246 7.99 10.45 -6.90
N TRP A 247 7.33 9.62 -6.09
CA TRP A 247 5.88 9.61 -5.99
C TRP A 247 5.32 10.91 -5.39
N LEU A 248 5.90 11.41 -4.29
CA LEU A 248 5.52 12.67 -3.67
C LEU A 248 5.65 13.84 -4.63
N GLU A 249 6.79 13.95 -5.33
CA GLU A 249 6.99 15.03 -6.30
C GLU A 249 6.02 14.94 -7.47
N LEU A 250 5.72 13.74 -7.95
CA LEU A 250 4.74 13.55 -9.00
C LEU A 250 3.34 14.02 -8.55
N VAL A 251 2.80 13.49 -7.45
CA VAL A 251 1.43 13.83 -7.02
C VAL A 251 1.28 15.32 -6.66
N VAL A 252 2.31 15.92 -6.04
CA VAL A 252 2.37 17.36 -5.76
C VAL A 252 2.43 18.18 -7.05
N LEU A 253 3.26 17.79 -8.02
CA LEU A 253 3.37 18.46 -9.30
C LEU A 253 2.04 18.44 -10.06
N LEU A 254 1.37 17.29 -10.13
CA LEU A 254 0.09 17.16 -10.83
C LEU A 254 -0.99 18.09 -10.25
N LYS A 255 -1.00 18.28 -8.93
CA LYS A 255 -1.88 19.27 -8.30
C LYS A 255 -1.45 20.71 -8.54
N ARG A 256 -0.14 21.01 -8.50
CA ARG A 256 0.36 22.38 -8.76
C ARG A 256 0.07 22.87 -10.17
N VAL A 257 0.08 22.00 -11.18
CA VAL A 257 -0.24 22.37 -12.57
C VAL A 257 -1.75 22.45 -12.85
N GLY A 258 -2.57 22.23 -11.81
CA GLY A 258 -4.02 22.45 -11.84
C GLY A 258 -4.82 21.33 -12.49
N LEU A 259 -4.34 20.07 -12.45
CA LEU A 259 -5.15 18.93 -12.87
C LEU A 259 -6.24 18.64 -11.84
N ASP A 260 -7.45 18.37 -12.32
CA ASP A 260 -8.54 17.86 -11.48
C ASP A 260 -8.21 16.47 -10.93
N THR A 261 -8.91 16.08 -9.87
CA THR A 261 -8.66 14.82 -9.15
C THR A 261 -8.85 13.60 -10.05
N GLU A 262 -9.82 13.61 -10.97
CA GLU A 262 -10.03 12.49 -11.88
C GLU A 262 -8.82 12.27 -12.79
N CYS A 263 -8.33 13.34 -13.41
CA CYS A 263 -7.13 13.31 -14.26
C CYS A 263 -5.88 12.87 -13.49
N VAL A 264 -5.69 13.38 -12.26
CA VAL A 264 -4.60 12.94 -11.38
C VAL A 264 -4.69 11.43 -11.14
N ARG A 265 -5.86 10.91 -10.78
CA ARG A 265 -6.07 9.49 -10.52
C ARG A 265 -5.81 8.64 -11.76
N GLN A 266 -6.33 9.04 -12.93
CA GLN A 266 -6.12 8.32 -14.18
C GLN A 266 -4.63 8.20 -14.54
N LEU A 267 -3.88 9.30 -14.45
CA LEU A 267 -2.43 9.25 -14.71
C LEU A 267 -1.71 8.39 -13.66
N MET A 268 -1.98 8.61 -12.38
CA MET A 268 -1.32 7.85 -11.31
C MET A 268 -1.61 6.35 -11.39
N ASP A 269 -2.81 5.96 -11.83
CA ASP A 269 -3.14 4.57 -12.12
C ASP A 269 -2.30 4.04 -13.30
N GLN A 270 -2.16 4.77 -14.40
CA GLN A 270 -1.27 4.35 -15.49
C GLN A 270 0.19 4.21 -15.02
N VAL A 271 0.68 5.14 -14.20
CA VAL A 271 2.04 5.06 -13.62
C VAL A 271 2.17 3.84 -12.71
N THR A 272 1.14 3.51 -11.93
CA THR A 272 1.16 2.35 -11.03
C THR A 272 1.15 1.03 -11.81
N TRP A 273 0.23 0.89 -12.78
CA TRP A 273 -0.02 -0.38 -13.46
C TRP A 273 0.90 -0.65 -14.65
N GLN A 274 1.48 0.40 -15.24
CA GLN A 274 2.45 0.28 -16.33
C GLN A 274 3.86 0.59 -15.83
N SER A 275 4.30 -0.15 -14.80
CA SER A 275 5.54 0.14 -14.07
C SER A 275 6.81 0.17 -14.94
N ASN A 276 6.78 -0.53 -16.08
CA ASN A 276 7.87 -0.59 -17.05
C ASN A 276 7.74 0.43 -18.21
N ALA A 277 6.62 1.16 -18.30
CA ALA A 277 6.44 2.19 -19.30
C ALA A 277 7.39 3.36 -19.01
N GLU A 278 8.32 3.58 -19.94
CA GLU A 278 9.19 4.75 -19.97
C GLU A 278 8.38 6.03 -20.17
N GLU A 279 7.41 5.96 -21.09
CA GLU A 279 6.55 7.08 -21.44
C GLU A 279 5.07 6.71 -21.31
N ILE A 280 4.30 7.64 -20.76
CA ILE A 280 2.84 7.57 -20.70
C ILE A 280 2.29 8.84 -21.33
N SER A 281 1.44 8.70 -22.35
CA SER A 281 0.76 9.82 -23.01
C SER A 281 -0.75 9.73 -22.80
N MET A 282 -1.37 10.83 -22.38
CA MET A 282 -2.80 10.92 -22.12
C MET A 282 -3.35 12.24 -22.68
N ILE A 283 -4.52 12.15 -23.34
CA ILE A 283 -5.27 13.33 -23.78
C ILE A 283 -6.39 13.55 -22.78
N THR A 284 -6.34 14.67 -22.08
CA THR A 284 -7.43 15.14 -21.22
C THR A 284 -8.39 16.00 -22.04
N ALA A 285 -9.55 16.35 -21.48
CA ALA A 285 -10.49 17.25 -22.16
C ALA A 285 -9.90 18.62 -22.55
N ARG A 286 -8.76 19.02 -21.96
CA ARG A 286 -8.18 20.37 -22.12
C ARG A 286 -6.72 20.40 -22.52
N ARG A 287 -5.97 19.32 -22.29
CA ARG A 287 -4.50 19.30 -22.37
C ARG A 287 -3.98 17.95 -22.83
N MET A 288 -2.86 17.98 -23.56
CA MET A 288 -2.05 16.80 -23.82
C MET A 288 -1.02 16.65 -22.71
N LEU A 289 -0.99 15.49 -22.07
CA LEU A 289 -0.05 15.16 -21.02
C LEU A 289 0.88 14.06 -21.50
N LYS A 290 2.18 14.26 -21.33
CA LYS A 290 3.22 13.26 -21.55
C LYS A 290 4.08 13.15 -20.30
N PHE A 291 4.11 11.98 -19.70
CA PHE A 291 4.91 11.64 -18.54
C PHE A 291 6.09 10.76 -18.97
N CYS A 292 7.30 11.17 -18.61
CA CYS A 292 8.53 10.43 -18.86
C CYS A 292 9.15 10.02 -17.52
N ARG A 293 9.01 8.75 -17.19
CA ARG A 293 9.24 8.18 -15.85
C ARG A 293 10.68 8.31 -15.38
N TRP A 294 11.61 7.97 -16.27
CA TRP A 294 13.03 7.79 -15.96
C TRP A 294 13.85 9.07 -16.14
N GLU A 295 13.30 10.01 -16.89
CA GLU A 295 13.80 11.35 -17.07
C GLU A 295 13.31 12.27 -15.95
N GLY A 296 12.22 11.89 -15.27
CA GLY A 296 11.59 12.73 -14.26
C GLY A 296 10.97 13.97 -14.88
N THR A 297 10.30 13.83 -16.04
CA THR A 297 9.67 14.96 -16.73
C THR A 297 8.19 14.74 -16.98
N LEU A 298 7.43 15.82 -16.89
CA LEU A 298 6.02 15.90 -17.22
C LEU A 298 5.84 17.06 -18.20
N VAL A 299 5.48 16.74 -19.44
CA VAL A 299 5.16 17.73 -20.46
C VAL A 299 3.65 17.92 -20.49
N LEU A 300 3.22 19.16 -20.28
CA LEU A 300 1.82 19.55 -20.33
C LEU A 300 1.66 20.58 -21.45
N ASP A 301 1.06 20.14 -22.55
CA ASP A 301 1.00 20.87 -23.82
C ASP A 301 2.40 21.23 -24.36
N ARG A 302 2.96 22.37 -23.97
CA ARG A 302 4.31 22.83 -24.33
C ARG A 302 5.21 23.08 -23.12
N ASP A 303 4.63 23.09 -21.91
CA ASP A 303 5.35 23.37 -20.68
C ASP A 303 5.99 22.09 -20.16
N VAL A 304 7.28 22.16 -19.85
CA VAL A 304 8.04 21.04 -19.31
C VAL A 304 8.26 21.24 -17.82
N HIS A 305 7.78 20.31 -17.03
CA HIS A 305 7.97 20.26 -15.59
C HIS A 305 8.88 19.10 -15.21
N THR A 306 9.67 19.26 -14.15
CA THR A 306 10.62 18.25 -13.69
C THR A 306 10.29 17.77 -12.28
N PHE A 307 10.54 16.49 -12.02
CA PHE A 307 10.45 15.85 -10.70
C PHE A 307 11.60 14.83 -10.55
N LYS A 308 11.76 14.25 -9.36
CA LYS A 308 12.76 13.21 -9.08
C LYS A 308 12.42 11.99 -9.94
N PRO A 309 13.28 11.61 -10.89
CA PRO A 309 13.01 10.45 -11.72
C PRO A 309 12.80 9.20 -10.88
N PHE A 310 11.88 8.33 -11.31
CA PHE A 310 11.69 7.06 -10.62
C PHE A 310 12.97 6.23 -10.73
N PRO A 311 13.37 5.53 -9.68
CA PRO A 311 14.59 4.74 -9.73
C PRO A 311 14.39 3.54 -10.68
N ARG A 312 15.36 3.30 -11.57
CA ARG A 312 15.45 2.08 -12.38
C ARG A 312 16.11 1.00 -11.55
N TRP A 313 15.31 0.16 -10.91
CA TRP A 313 15.85 -0.97 -10.18
C TRP A 313 16.00 -2.17 -11.09
N GLU A 314 17.24 -2.64 -11.27
CA GLU A 314 17.52 -3.88 -11.98
C GLU A 314 16.72 -5.04 -11.35
N ASP A 315 16.17 -5.92 -12.21
CA ASP A 315 15.37 -7.09 -11.86
C ASP A 315 14.03 -6.85 -11.12
N GLY A 316 13.54 -5.60 -11.01
CA GLY A 316 12.22 -5.31 -10.42
C GLY A 316 12.10 -5.63 -8.92
N LYS A 317 13.19 -5.93 -8.23
CA LYS A 317 13.19 -6.32 -6.82
C LYS A 317 13.24 -5.09 -5.92
N TYR A 318 12.11 -4.58 -5.45
CA TYR A 318 12.01 -3.43 -4.53
C TYR A 318 12.74 -3.66 -3.17
N SER A 319 13.07 -4.91 -2.78
CA SER A 319 13.91 -5.20 -1.60
C SER A 319 14.82 -6.41 -1.83
N ALA A 320 16.13 -6.16 -1.88
CA ALA A 320 17.08 -7.10 -1.33
C ALA A 320 17.56 -6.45 -0.03
N TYR A 321 17.21 -7.04 1.11
CA TYR A 321 17.61 -6.56 2.42
C TYR A 321 19.15 -6.46 2.48
N LYS A 322 19.67 -5.23 2.51
CA LYS A 322 21.01 -4.93 3.00
C LYS A 322 20.85 -3.89 4.10
N PRO A 323 20.86 -4.28 5.39
CA PRO A 323 20.85 -3.30 6.45
C PRO A 323 22.10 -2.42 6.29
N ARG A 324 21.96 -1.12 6.55
CA ARG A 324 23.11 -0.23 6.65
C ARG A 324 24.08 -0.85 7.65
N SER A 325 25.27 -1.23 7.19
CA SER A 325 26.37 -1.54 8.09
C SER A 325 26.58 -0.29 8.93
N THR A 326 26.35 -0.39 10.24
CA THR A 326 26.86 0.58 11.19
C THR A 326 28.38 0.53 11.07
N GLU A 327 28.95 1.49 10.34
CA GLU A 327 30.39 1.73 10.36
C GLU A 327 30.79 2.00 11.80
N GLY A 328 31.75 1.19 12.26
CA GLY A 328 32.20 1.16 13.63
C GLY A 328 32.69 2.51 14.10
N SER A 329 32.22 2.90 15.28
CA SER A 329 32.93 3.79 16.17
C SER A 329 34.23 3.08 16.58
N ASP A 330 35.31 3.32 15.84
CA ASP A 330 36.67 3.06 16.31
C ASP A 330 36.97 4.04 17.45
N VAL A 331 36.72 3.58 18.67
CA VAL A 331 37.31 4.15 19.88
C VAL A 331 38.73 3.61 19.97
N THR A 332 39.70 4.40 19.50
CA THR A 332 41.11 4.15 19.76
C THR A 332 41.40 4.46 21.24
N SER A 333 41.51 3.42 22.04
CA SER A 333 42.22 3.45 23.31
C SER A 333 43.68 3.05 23.07
N SER A 334 44.58 4.02 23.19
CA SER A 334 46.01 3.85 23.49
C SER A 334 46.50 5.06 24.26
#